data_AF-A0A554K9T0-F1
#
_entry.id   AF-A0A554K9T0-F1
#
_cell.length_a   1.000
_cell.length_b   1.000
_cell.length_c   1.000
_cell.angle_alpha   90.00
_cell.angle_beta   90.00
_cell.angle_gamma   90.00
#
_symmetry.space_group_name_H-M   'P 1'
#
loop_
_entity.id
_entity.type
_entity.pdbx_description
1 polymer ?
#
loop_
_entity_poly.entity_id
_entity_poly.type
_entity_poly.pdbx_seq_one_letter_code
_entity_poly.pdbx_strand_id
1 'polypeptide(L)'
;MKMEKRFEKIVEDIPNLSEYIAEKLGFSKKEKDAADAVFWLIYKIELDLKEIAFTATTNKVRESERQTVINFVEITFSELTFGQKIKVIEKNSKKDGSFKSVKEFFKIANKFNDIRNQIFHQRQSIKEVCYDGKKIIERQTQNKMIVDFNLSFNGDNDH
;
A
#
# COMPACT_ATOMS: atom_id res chain seq x y z
N MET A 1 -6.31 -22.65 13.01
CA MET A 1 -7.31 -22.74 14.10
C MET A 1 -6.83 -22.35 15.52
N LYS A 2 -5.77 -22.93 16.12
CA LYS A 2 -5.33 -22.53 17.50
C LYS A 2 -4.47 -21.24 17.54
N MET A 3 -3.76 -20.89 16.46
CA MET A 3 -2.97 -19.65 16.37
C MET A 3 -3.82 -18.42 16.05
N GLU A 4 -4.81 -18.52 15.16
CA GLU A 4 -5.71 -17.40 14.81
C GLU A 4 -6.48 -16.90 16.04
N LYS A 5 -7.05 -17.81 16.84
CA LYS A 5 -7.73 -17.47 18.12
C LYS A 5 -6.81 -16.81 19.16
N ARG A 6 -5.50 -17.02 19.07
CA ARG A 6 -4.52 -16.35 19.95
C ARG A 6 -4.22 -14.93 19.48
N PHE A 7 -4.18 -14.72 18.16
CA PHE A 7 -3.94 -13.40 17.57
C PHE A 7 -5.16 -12.48 17.70
N GLU A 8 -6.37 -12.99 17.46
CA GLU A 8 -7.63 -12.27 17.66
C GLU A 8 -7.77 -11.79 19.12
N LYS A 9 -7.44 -12.66 20.08
CA LYS A 9 -7.46 -12.32 21.50
C LYS A 9 -6.42 -11.24 21.89
N ILE A 10 -5.24 -11.23 21.26
CA ILE A 10 -4.21 -10.20 21.48
C ILE A 10 -4.65 -8.83 20.90
N VAL A 11 -5.38 -8.83 19.78
CA VAL A 11 -5.91 -7.62 19.15
C VAL A 11 -7.06 -7.02 19.97
N GLU A 12 -7.92 -7.86 20.56
CA GLU A 12 -9.03 -7.43 21.42
C GLU A 12 -8.59 -6.99 22.83
N ASP A 13 -7.58 -7.66 23.43
CA ASP A 13 -7.13 -7.40 24.80
C ASP A 13 -6.12 -6.23 24.94
N ILE A 14 -5.57 -5.71 23.82
CA ILE A 14 -4.56 -4.64 23.84
C ILE A 14 -5.07 -3.43 23.06
N PRO A 15 -5.74 -2.47 23.74
CA PRO A 15 -5.88 -1.12 23.22
C PRO A 15 -4.49 -0.62 22.84
N ASN A 16 -4.30 -0.20 21.60
CA ASN A 16 -3.02 0.21 21.02
C ASN A 16 -1.99 -0.93 20.83
N LEU A 17 -2.41 -2.04 20.21
CA LEU A 17 -1.51 -3.12 19.79
C LEU A 17 -0.21 -2.64 19.10
N SER A 18 -0.26 -1.57 18.29
CA SER A 18 0.96 -1.05 17.65
C SER A 18 1.93 -0.38 18.63
N GLU A 19 1.44 0.24 19.72
CA GLU A 19 2.29 0.75 20.81
C GLU A 19 2.92 -0.39 21.60
N TYR A 20 2.13 -1.41 21.93
CA TYR A 20 2.63 -2.59 22.63
C TYR A 20 3.71 -3.33 21.82
N ILE A 21 3.49 -3.56 20.52
CA ILE A 21 4.48 -4.19 19.65
C ILE A 21 5.73 -3.32 19.53
N ALA A 22 5.59 -2.01 19.35
CA ALA A 22 6.73 -1.10 19.27
C ALA A 22 7.57 -1.12 20.55
N GLU A 23 6.93 -1.13 21.73
CA GLU A 23 7.60 -1.24 23.01
C GLU A 23 8.35 -2.57 23.14
N LYS A 24 7.70 -3.70 22.83
CA LYS A 24 8.33 -5.03 22.91
C LYS A 24 9.46 -5.23 21.92
N LEU A 25 9.44 -4.54 20.79
CA LEU A 25 10.50 -4.56 19.79
C LEU A 25 11.57 -3.47 20.01
N GLY A 26 11.41 -2.63 21.05
CA GLY A 26 12.37 -1.57 21.38
C GLY A 26 12.40 -0.42 20.37
N PHE A 27 11.32 -0.22 19.60
CA PHE A 27 11.21 0.92 18.70
C PHE A 27 10.99 2.21 19.48
N SER A 28 11.75 3.24 19.13
CA SER A 28 11.46 4.60 19.59
C SER A 28 10.15 5.10 19.01
N LYS A 29 9.53 6.10 19.65
CA LYS A 29 8.31 6.75 19.15
C LYS A 29 8.45 7.23 17.71
N LYS A 30 9.60 7.81 17.33
CA LYS A 30 9.86 8.27 15.95
C LYS A 30 9.92 7.12 14.94
N GLU A 31 10.49 5.98 15.34
CA GLU A 31 10.57 4.77 14.52
C GLU A 31 9.17 4.19 14.28
N LYS A 32 8.36 4.15 15.34
CA LYS A 32 6.94 3.76 15.26
C LYS A 32 6.16 4.70 14.34
N ASP A 33 6.24 6.02 14.57
CA ASP A 33 5.50 7.01 13.78
C ASP A 33 5.85 6.92 12.28
N ALA A 34 7.13 6.70 11.96
CA ALA A 34 7.59 6.48 10.59
C ALA A 34 7.05 5.19 9.98
N ALA A 35 7.07 4.08 10.74
CA ALA A 35 6.52 2.81 10.29
C ALA A 35 5.00 2.90 10.08
N ASP A 36 4.27 3.47 11.04
CA ASP A 36 2.82 3.69 10.95
C ASP A 36 2.48 4.53 9.70
N ALA A 37 3.21 5.61 9.44
CA ALA A 37 3.02 6.44 8.24
C ALA A 37 3.22 5.65 6.94
N VAL A 38 4.29 4.85 6.84
CA VAL A 38 4.56 4.00 5.67
C VAL A 38 3.43 2.96 5.48
N PHE A 39 3.03 2.26 6.54
CA PHE A 39 2.00 1.24 6.46
C PHE A 39 0.65 1.81 6.05
N TRP A 40 0.28 2.98 6.59
CA TRP A 40 -0.96 3.66 6.18
C TRP A 40 -0.95 4.04 4.71
N LEU A 41 0.16 4.56 4.19
CA LEU A 41 0.27 4.93 2.78
C LEU A 41 0.26 3.71 1.86
N ILE A 42 0.94 2.62 2.23
CA ILE A 42 0.86 1.34 1.51
C ILE A 42 -0.58 0.83 1.49
N TYR A 43 -1.26 0.84 2.64
CA TYR A 43 -2.65 0.41 2.74
C TYR A 43 -3.58 1.23 1.86
N LYS A 44 -3.41 2.56 1.83
CA LYS A 44 -4.18 3.43 0.92
C LYS A 44 -3.93 3.11 -0.55
N ILE A 45 -2.67 2.96 -0.95
CA ILE A 45 -2.33 2.55 -2.32
C ILE A 45 -2.96 1.18 -2.66
N GLU A 46 -3.01 0.23 -1.72
CA GLU A 46 -3.68 -1.06 -1.95
C GLU A 46 -5.19 -0.94 -2.17
N LEU A 47 -5.86 -0.04 -1.46
CA LEU A 47 -7.27 0.26 -1.70
C LEU A 47 -7.48 0.85 -3.09
N ASP A 48 -6.65 1.83 -3.48
CA ASP A 48 -6.76 2.48 -4.78
C ASP A 48 -6.47 1.50 -5.93
N LEU A 49 -5.45 0.63 -5.78
CA LEU A 49 -5.18 -0.46 -6.72
C LEU A 49 -6.42 -1.36 -6.86
N LYS A 50 -7.07 -1.72 -5.74
CA LYS A 50 -8.28 -2.56 -5.76
C LYS A 50 -9.41 -1.87 -6.54
N GLU A 51 -9.63 -0.57 -6.30
CA GLU A 51 -10.65 0.22 -6.98
C GLU A 51 -10.38 0.35 -8.49
N ILE A 52 -9.12 0.61 -8.89
CA ILE A 52 -8.73 0.65 -10.30
C ILE A 52 -9.01 -0.70 -10.97
N ALA A 53 -8.65 -1.81 -10.32
CA ALA A 53 -8.92 -3.14 -10.87
C ALA A 53 -10.41 -3.46 -10.97
N PHE A 54 -11.21 -3.10 -9.98
CA PHE A 54 -12.67 -3.27 -10.05
C PHE A 54 -13.29 -2.44 -11.17
N THR A 55 -12.93 -1.16 -11.27
CA THR A 55 -13.46 -0.28 -12.32
C THR A 55 -13.08 -0.80 -13.71
N ALA A 56 -11.83 -1.23 -13.89
CA ALA A 56 -11.34 -1.76 -15.16
C ALA A 56 -12.02 -3.08 -15.58
N THR A 57 -12.38 -3.94 -14.63
CA THR A 57 -12.97 -5.26 -14.89
C THR A 57 -14.49 -5.23 -14.96
N THR A 58 -15.16 -4.52 -14.04
CA THR A 58 -16.63 -4.50 -13.97
C THR A 58 -17.29 -3.69 -15.09
N ASN A 59 -16.60 -2.69 -15.65
CA ASN A 59 -17.13 -1.90 -16.76
C ASN A 59 -17.19 -2.67 -18.10
N LYS A 60 -16.55 -3.85 -18.17
CA LYS A 60 -16.42 -4.65 -19.41
C LYS A 60 -17.21 -5.96 -19.37
N VAL A 61 -17.98 -6.21 -18.32
CA VAL A 61 -18.70 -7.46 -18.10
C VAL A 61 -20.21 -7.21 -18.04
N ARG A 62 -21.00 -8.26 -18.32
CA ARG A 62 -22.46 -8.16 -18.23
C ARG A 62 -22.87 -8.02 -16.77
N GLU A 63 -23.99 -7.35 -16.52
CA GLU A 63 -24.50 -7.14 -15.16
C GLU A 63 -24.70 -8.45 -14.39
N SER A 64 -25.17 -9.50 -15.07
CA SER A 64 -25.34 -10.85 -14.52
C SER A 64 -24.04 -11.52 -14.06
N GLU A 65 -22.88 -11.04 -14.53
CA GLU A 65 -21.56 -11.61 -14.24
C GLU A 65 -20.77 -10.73 -13.26
N ARG A 66 -21.25 -9.51 -12.98
CA ARG A 66 -20.53 -8.48 -12.20
C ARG A 66 -20.10 -9.00 -10.83
N GLN A 67 -21.01 -9.62 -10.08
CA GLN A 67 -20.71 -10.10 -8.73
C GLN A 67 -19.64 -11.20 -8.72
N THR A 68 -19.69 -12.13 -9.68
CA THR A 68 -18.69 -13.20 -9.81
C THR A 68 -17.31 -12.61 -10.11
N VAL A 69 -17.24 -11.61 -10.99
CA VAL A 69 -15.99 -10.94 -11.35
C VAL A 69 -15.44 -10.15 -10.17
N ILE A 70 -16.30 -9.45 -9.40
CA ILE A 70 -15.91 -8.78 -8.17
C ILE A 70 -15.25 -9.78 -7.21
N ASN A 71 -15.94 -10.88 -6.89
CA ASN A 71 -15.42 -11.89 -5.97
C ASN A 71 -14.09 -12.47 -6.45
N PHE A 72 -13.94 -12.72 -7.75
CA PHE A 72 -12.69 -13.21 -8.33
C PHE A 72 -11.54 -12.21 -8.17
N VAL A 73 -11.80 -10.91 -8.40
CA VAL A 73 -10.81 -9.84 -8.18
C VAL A 73 -10.41 -9.77 -6.71
N GLU A 74 -11.36 -9.87 -5.78
CA GLU A 74 -11.07 -9.86 -4.33
C GLU A 74 -10.16 -10.99 -3.90
N ILE A 75 -10.50 -12.22 -4.28
CA ILE A 75 -9.70 -13.42 -3.98
C ILE A 75 -8.32 -13.29 -4.62
N THR A 76 -8.25 -12.86 -5.88
CA THR A 76 -6.95 -12.68 -6.55
C THR A 76 -6.11 -11.63 -5.83
N PHE A 77 -6.71 -10.51 -5.42
CA PHE A 77 -5.99 -9.47 -4.69
C PHE A 77 -5.52 -9.91 -3.31
N SER A 78 -6.26 -10.76 -2.59
CA SER A 78 -5.79 -11.25 -1.28
C SER A 78 -4.55 -12.14 -1.39
N GLU A 79 -4.40 -12.87 -2.50
CA GLU A 79 -3.28 -13.79 -2.73
C GLU A 79 -2.04 -13.10 -3.31
N LEU A 80 -2.19 -11.95 -3.95
CA LEU A 80 -1.07 -11.22 -4.55
C LEU A 80 -0.31 -10.38 -3.51
N THR A 81 1.02 -10.41 -3.58
CA THR A 81 1.85 -9.44 -2.85
C THR A 81 1.65 -8.03 -3.40
N PHE A 82 1.92 -7.01 -2.58
CA PHE A 82 1.83 -5.59 -2.98
C PHE A 82 2.50 -5.29 -4.34
N GLY A 83 3.75 -5.74 -4.51
CA GLY A 83 4.48 -5.54 -5.76
C GLY A 83 3.87 -6.29 -6.95
N GLN A 84 3.24 -7.45 -6.74
CA GLN A 84 2.51 -8.14 -7.81
C GLN A 84 1.22 -7.41 -8.19
N LYS A 85 0.48 -6.87 -7.22
CA LYS A 85 -0.72 -6.04 -7.48
C LYS A 85 -0.36 -4.86 -8.38
N ILE A 86 0.68 -4.09 -8.04
CA ILE A 86 1.18 -2.98 -8.85
C ILE A 86 1.46 -3.43 -10.28
N LYS A 87 2.29 -4.48 -10.45
CA LYS A 87 2.71 -4.98 -11.77
C LYS A 87 1.54 -5.43 -12.63
N VAL A 88 0.57 -6.15 -12.07
CA VAL A 88 -0.58 -6.67 -12.82
C VAL A 88 -1.45 -5.53 -13.33
N ILE A 89 -1.78 -4.57 -12.47
CA ILE A 89 -2.65 -3.45 -12.84
C ILE A 89 -1.92 -2.52 -13.81
N GLU A 90 -0.66 -2.20 -13.54
CA GLU A 90 0.16 -1.37 -14.43
C GLU A 90 0.22 -1.97 -15.85
N LYS A 91 0.43 -3.29 -15.95
CA LYS A 91 0.43 -4.00 -17.22
C LYS A 91 -0.92 -3.92 -17.94
N ASN A 92 -2.04 -4.00 -17.20
CA ASN A 92 -3.37 -3.89 -17.79
C ASN A 92 -3.67 -2.46 -18.24
N SER A 93 -3.34 -1.44 -17.45
CA SER A 93 -3.51 -0.03 -17.82
C SER A 93 -2.69 0.35 -19.07
N LYS A 94 -1.51 -0.26 -19.26
CA LYS A 94 -0.73 -0.08 -20.49
C LYS A 94 -1.40 -0.69 -21.71
N LYS A 95 -2.10 -1.82 -21.55
CA LYS A 95 -2.78 -2.52 -22.65
C LYS A 95 -4.05 -1.82 -23.11
N ASP A 96 -4.81 -1.23 -22.19
CA ASP A 96 -6.09 -0.58 -22.50
C ASP A 96 -5.98 0.93 -22.74
N GLY A 97 -4.76 1.48 -22.70
CA GLY A 97 -4.48 2.89 -23.01
C GLY A 97 -4.72 3.85 -21.85
N SER A 98 -5.26 3.38 -20.71
CA SER A 98 -5.51 4.22 -19.52
C SER A 98 -4.22 4.64 -18.79
N PHE A 99 -3.08 4.03 -19.09
CA PHE A 99 -1.83 4.26 -18.35
C PHE A 99 -1.40 5.72 -18.23
N LYS A 100 -1.70 6.57 -19.21
CA LYS A 100 -1.28 7.98 -19.17
C LYS A 100 -1.85 8.72 -17.95
N SER A 101 -3.14 8.54 -17.64
CA SER A 101 -3.81 9.23 -16.53
C SER A 101 -3.42 8.69 -15.15
N VAL A 102 -2.85 7.49 -15.09
CA VAL A 102 -2.45 6.81 -13.83
C VAL A 102 -0.95 6.63 -13.70
N LYS A 103 -0.15 7.25 -14.57
CA LYS A 103 1.31 7.06 -14.62
C LYS A 103 1.99 7.50 -13.32
N GLU A 104 1.65 8.68 -12.82
CA GLU A 104 2.27 9.20 -11.59
C GLU A 104 1.84 8.38 -10.37
N PHE A 105 0.59 7.91 -10.31
CA PHE A 105 0.17 6.91 -9.31
C PHE A 105 1.07 5.68 -9.30
N PHE A 106 1.33 5.05 -10.45
CA PHE A 106 2.19 3.86 -10.50
C PHE A 106 3.64 4.16 -10.12
N LYS A 107 4.15 5.34 -10.47
CA LYS A 107 5.48 5.78 -10.02
C LYS A 107 5.55 5.88 -8.50
N ILE A 108 4.54 6.46 -7.86
CA ILE A 108 4.46 6.54 -6.40
C ILE A 108 4.30 5.14 -5.79
N ALA A 109 3.39 4.31 -6.30
CA ALA A 109 3.19 2.95 -5.83
C ALA A 109 4.49 2.12 -5.84
N ASN A 110 5.28 2.25 -6.91
CA ASN A 110 6.59 1.59 -7.00
C ASN A 110 7.58 2.11 -5.94
N LYS A 111 7.65 3.42 -5.66
CA LYS A 111 8.48 3.95 -4.56
C LYS A 111 8.08 3.35 -3.20
N PHE A 112 6.79 3.20 -2.92
CA PHE A 112 6.32 2.56 -1.68
C PHE A 112 6.61 1.06 -1.66
N ASN A 113 6.60 0.39 -2.81
CA ASN A 113 7.03 -1.01 -2.88
C ASN A 113 8.54 -1.14 -2.61
N ASP A 114 9.36 -0.17 -3.03
CA ASP A 114 10.78 -0.14 -2.70
C ASP A 114 11.02 0.09 -1.21
N ILE A 115 10.25 0.99 -0.56
CA ILE A 115 10.28 1.15 0.90
C ILE A 115 9.90 -0.16 1.59
N ARG A 116 8.80 -0.79 1.16
CA ARG A 116 8.33 -2.08 1.70
C ARG A 116 9.44 -3.13 1.59
N ASN A 117 10.09 -3.20 0.43
CA ASN A 117 11.20 -4.12 0.19
C ASN A 117 12.42 -3.82 1.08
N GLN A 118 12.77 -2.55 1.30
CA GLN A 118 13.84 -2.18 2.25
C GLN A 118 13.52 -2.71 3.65
N ILE A 119 12.28 -2.52 4.12
CA ILE A 119 11.81 -3.00 5.43
C ILE A 119 11.91 -4.53 5.52
N PHE A 120 11.44 -5.27 4.51
CA PHE A 120 11.42 -6.74 4.52
C PHE A 120 12.77 -7.40 4.28
N HIS A 121 13.58 -6.89 3.34
CA HIS A 121 14.80 -7.56 2.90
C HIS A 121 16.02 -7.27 3.77
N GLN A 122 16.08 -6.11 4.42
CA GLN A 122 17.32 -5.70 5.05
C GLN A 122 17.39 -6.06 6.54
N ARG A 123 16.32 -6.55 7.20
CA ARG A 123 16.22 -6.55 8.69
C ARG A 123 16.75 -5.24 9.29
N GLN A 124 16.71 -4.16 8.52
CA GLN A 124 17.35 -2.91 8.88
C GLN A 124 16.44 -2.19 9.85
N SER A 125 17.05 -1.51 10.80
CA SER A 125 16.32 -0.53 11.61
C SER A 125 15.61 0.41 10.65
N ILE A 126 14.34 0.72 10.94
CA ILE A 126 13.54 1.71 10.21
C ILE A 126 14.26 3.07 10.05
N LYS A 127 15.30 3.34 10.86
CA LYS A 127 16.24 4.46 10.76
C LYS A 127 17.03 4.54 9.45
N GLU A 128 17.22 3.43 8.76
CA GLU A 128 18.00 3.38 7.51
C GLU A 128 17.11 3.33 6.25
N VAL A 129 15.81 3.12 6.43
CA VAL A 129 14.86 3.09 5.33
C VAL A 129 14.74 4.48 4.70
N CYS A 130 14.84 4.53 3.37
CA CYS A 130 14.90 5.77 2.60
C CYS A 130 13.77 5.90 1.58
N TYR A 131 13.31 7.14 1.41
CA TYR A 131 12.43 7.62 0.33
C TYR A 131 13.16 8.69 -0.49
N ASP A 132 13.38 8.44 -1.78
CA ASP A 132 14.19 9.29 -2.66
C ASP A 132 15.56 9.67 -2.05
N GLY A 133 16.22 8.69 -1.40
CA GLY A 133 17.52 8.88 -0.75
C GLY A 133 17.48 9.62 0.60
N LYS A 134 16.31 9.98 1.13
CA LYS A 134 16.15 10.62 2.44
C LYS A 134 15.53 9.67 3.46
N LYS A 135 15.95 9.74 4.72
CA LYS A 135 15.48 8.82 5.77
C LYS A 135 14.00 9.06 6.10
N ILE A 136 13.20 8.00 6.16
CA ILE A 136 11.76 8.09 6.48
C ILE A 136 11.47 8.46 7.93
N ILE A 137 12.47 8.36 8.81
CA ILE A 137 12.36 8.79 10.22
C ILE A 137 12.31 10.32 10.37
N GLU A 138 12.67 11.05 9.32
CA GLU A 138 12.60 12.50 9.29
C GLU A 138 11.20 12.98 8.93
N ARG A 139 10.64 13.87 9.75
CA ARG A 139 9.28 14.42 9.54
C ARG A 139 9.10 15.09 8.18
N GLN A 140 10.15 15.76 7.67
CA GLN A 140 10.10 16.38 6.35
C GLN A 140 9.95 15.34 5.22
N THR A 141 10.61 14.19 5.34
CA THR A 141 10.47 13.07 4.40
C THR A 141 9.07 12.49 4.44
N GLN A 142 8.52 12.28 5.65
CA GLN A 142 7.13 11.81 5.83
C GLN A 142 6.12 12.77 5.21
N ASN A 143 6.27 14.07 5.43
CA ASN A 143 5.43 15.09 4.81
C ASN A 143 5.53 15.04 3.28
N LYS A 144 6.74 14.90 2.72
CA LYS A 144 6.93 14.77 1.28
C LYS A 144 6.23 13.53 0.74
N MET A 145 6.33 12.39 1.42
CA MET A 145 5.64 11.16 1.01
C MET A 145 4.12 11.34 0.92
N ILE A 146 3.53 12.05 1.88
CA ILE A 146 2.09 12.37 1.89
C ILE A 146 1.74 13.30 0.73
N VAL A 147 2.54 14.33 0.49
CA VAL A 147 2.33 15.26 -0.63
C VAL A 147 2.43 14.54 -1.97
N ASP A 148 3.49 13.75 -2.18
CA ASP A 148 3.70 12.99 -3.40
C ASP A 148 2.56 11.98 -3.64
N PHE A 149 2.05 11.33 -2.58
CA PHE A 149 0.86 10.49 -2.66
C PHE A 149 -0.39 11.26 -3.10
N ASN A 150 -0.69 12.40 -2.47
CA ASN A 150 -1.87 13.21 -2.81
C ASN A 150 -1.81 13.80 -4.22
N LEU A 151 -0.62 14.13 -4.72
CA LEU A 151 -0.44 14.64 -6.09
C LEU A 151 -0.57 13.55 -7.14
N SER A 152 -0.42 12.27 -6.76
CA SER A 152 -0.40 11.15 -7.70
C SER A 152 -1.74 10.90 -8.43
N PHE A 153 -2.84 11.47 -7.92
CA PHE A 153 -4.18 11.42 -8.51
C PHE A 153 -4.64 12.74 -9.13
N ASN A 154 -3.87 13.82 -8.98
CA ASN A 154 -4.24 15.17 -9.43
C ASN A 154 -3.48 15.61 -10.70
N GLY A 155 -2.79 14.68 -11.36
CA GLY A 155 -1.90 14.97 -12.50
C GLY A 155 -2.59 15.41 -13.80
N ASP A 156 -3.92 15.47 -13.86
CA ASP A 156 -4.69 15.78 -15.08
C ASP A 156 -5.58 17.04 -14.96
N ASN A 157 -5.34 17.96 -14.00
CA ASN A 157 -6.11 19.21 -13.90
C ASN A 157 -5.53 20.39 -14.70
N ASP A 158 -4.45 20.20 -15.46
CA ASP A 158 -3.84 21.25 -16.29
C ASP A 158 -3.79 20.83 -17.77
N HIS A 159 -4.94 20.71 -18.44
CA HIS A 159 -5.04 20.81 -19.91
C HIS A 159 -6.43 21.28 -20.38
#